data_AF-A0A9J6P1U8-F1
#
_entry.id   AF-A0A9J6P1U8-F1
#
_cell.length_a   1.000
_cell.length_b   1.000
_cell.length_c   1.000
_cell.angle_alpha   90.00
_cell.angle_beta   90.00
_cell.angle_gamma   90.00
#
_symmetry.space_group_name_H-M   'P 1'
#
loop_
_entity.id
_entity.type
_entity.pdbx_description
1 polymer ?
#
loop_
_entity_poly.entity_id
_entity_poly.type
_entity_poly.pdbx_seq_one_letter_code
_entity_poly.pdbx_strand_id
1 'polypeptide(L)'
;MALIKFGKKEIKALENKNEMLRNEIEKINNQCENLNVLVIEKDKEIVSIQNQIRKIKGQVGDIEKIKNENKVLRNILEHSSRHTKATVKNLEMIARLKAEGKSYRAIAKALSESTGDDFAHSTVSYLYAKYIKNSVQGS
;
A
#
# COMPACT_ATOMS: atom_id res chain seq x y z
N MET A 1 -69.13 45.13 -39.16
CA MET A 1 -68.33 44.06 -39.79
C MET A 1 -66.81 44.16 -39.56
N ALA A 2 -66.20 45.37 -39.44
CA ALA A 2 -64.74 45.52 -39.30
C ALA A 2 -64.16 44.90 -38.01
N LEU A 3 -64.83 45.08 -36.85
CA LEU A 3 -64.41 44.53 -35.55
C LEU A 3 -64.32 42.99 -35.54
N ILE A 4 -65.28 42.31 -36.18
CA ILE A 4 -65.29 40.84 -36.30
C ILE A 4 -64.11 40.35 -37.15
N LYS A 5 -63.72 41.12 -38.18
CA LYS A 5 -62.59 40.79 -39.07
C LYS A 5 -61.24 40.98 -38.37
N PHE A 6 -61.14 41.97 -37.48
CA PHE A 6 -59.96 42.21 -36.64
C PHE A 6 -59.78 41.10 -35.60
N GLY A 7 -60.83 40.76 -34.84
CA GLY A 7 -60.78 39.67 -33.85
C GLY A 7 -60.41 38.32 -34.46
N LYS A 8 -60.89 38.00 -35.67
CA LYS A 8 -60.48 36.78 -36.40
C LYS A 8 -59.00 36.74 -36.78
N LYS A 9 -58.38 37.89 -37.09
CA LYS A 9 -56.94 37.96 -37.37
C LYS A 9 -56.12 37.74 -36.09
N GLU A 10 -56.55 38.33 -34.99
CA GLU A 10 -55.87 38.22 -33.70
C GLU A 10 -55.95 36.80 -33.14
N ILE A 11 -57.11 36.14 -33.26
CA ILE A 11 -57.27 34.71 -32.92
C ILE A 11 -56.28 33.85 -33.71
N LYS A 12 -56.20 34.01 -35.04
CA LYS A 12 -55.24 33.26 -35.86
C LYS A 12 -53.79 33.51 -35.48
N ALA A 13 -53.43 34.74 -35.13
CA ALA A 13 -52.08 35.06 -34.68
C ALA A 13 -51.74 34.37 -33.35
N LEU A 14 -52.69 34.33 -32.41
CA LEU A 14 -52.55 33.63 -31.13
C LEU A 14 -52.52 32.11 -31.31
N GLU A 15 -53.32 31.54 -32.21
CA GLU A 15 -53.29 30.12 -32.57
C GLU A 15 -51.92 29.71 -33.10
N ASN A 16 -51.38 30.45 -34.07
CA ASN A 16 -50.04 30.21 -34.61
C ASN A 16 -48.96 30.32 -33.51
N LYS A 17 -49.06 31.32 -32.64
CA LYS A 17 -48.12 31.49 -31.53
C LYS A 17 -48.19 30.32 -30.53
N ASN A 18 -49.40 29.84 -30.22
CA ASN A 18 -49.59 28.66 -29.38
C ASN A 18 -49.00 27.40 -30.01
N GLU A 19 -49.16 27.21 -31.32
CA GLU A 19 -48.57 26.08 -32.04
C GLU A 19 -47.03 26.14 -32.01
N MET A 20 -46.44 27.32 -32.25
CA MET A 20 -45.00 27.52 -32.13
C MET A 20 -44.49 27.20 -30.72
N LEU A 21 -45.17 27.69 -29.68
CA LEU A 21 -44.79 27.44 -28.29
C LEU A 21 -44.92 25.95 -27.93
N ARG A 22 -45.94 25.24 -28.42
CA ARG A 22 -46.07 23.79 -28.22
C ARG A 22 -44.89 23.03 -28.84
N ASN A 23 -44.49 23.41 -30.05
CA ASN A 23 -43.34 22.81 -30.73
C ASN A 23 -42.02 23.10 -30.00
N GLU A 24 -41.86 24.29 -29.43
CA GLU A 24 -40.69 24.62 -28.60
C GLU A 24 -40.66 23.81 -27.30
N ILE A 25 -41.80 23.68 -26.61
CA ILE A 25 -41.92 22.85 -25.41
C ILE A 25 -41.54 21.40 -25.71
N GLU A 26 -42.03 20.84 -26.82
CA GLU A 26 -41.70 19.47 -27.22
C GLU A 26 -40.20 19.29 -27.48
N LYS A 27 -39.57 20.25 -28.18
CA LYS A 27 -38.11 20.24 -28.40
C LYS A 27 -37.33 20.28 -27.09
N ILE A 28 -37.73 21.15 -26.16
CA ILE A 28 -37.09 21.28 -24.86
C ILE A 28 -37.25 19.99 -24.05
N ASN A 29 -38.45 19.39 -24.04
CA ASN A 29 -38.68 18.12 -23.35
C ASN A 29 -37.77 17.01 -23.89
N ASN A 30 -37.65 16.89 -25.22
CA ASN A 30 -36.75 15.92 -25.85
C ASN A 30 -35.28 16.18 -25.48
N GLN A 31 -34.87 17.44 -25.39
CA GLN A 31 -33.52 17.80 -24.93
C GLN A 31 -33.29 17.42 -23.46
N CYS A 32 -34.27 17.66 -22.59
CA CYS A 32 -34.20 17.28 -21.18
C CYS A 32 -34.13 15.76 -20.99
N GLU A 33 -34.89 14.98 -21.76
CA GLU A 33 -34.83 13.52 -21.74
C GLU A 33 -33.45 13.00 -22.17
N ASN A 34 -32.90 13.54 -23.26
CA ASN A 34 -31.56 13.18 -23.72
C ASN A 34 -30.47 13.53 -22.69
N LEU A 35 -30.58 14.70 -22.05
CA LEU A 35 -29.66 15.09 -20.99
C LEU A 35 -29.77 14.17 -19.77
N ASN A 36 -30.98 13.76 -19.39
CA ASN A 36 -31.17 12.80 -18.29
C ASN A 36 -30.53 11.45 -18.59
N VAL A 37 -30.65 10.94 -19.83
CA VAL A 37 -29.95 9.72 -20.25
C VAL A 37 -28.44 9.88 -20.11
N LEU A 38 -27.89 11.00 -20.60
CA LEU A 38 -26.46 11.28 -20.52
C LEU A 38 -25.97 11.35 -19.06
N VAL A 39 -26.74 11.97 -18.17
CA VAL A 39 -26.42 12.02 -16.73
C VAL A 39 -26.34 10.61 -16.14
N ILE A 40 -27.33 9.75 -16.43
CA ILE A 40 -27.35 8.36 -15.95
C ILE A 40 -26.13 7.57 -16.47
N GLU A 41 -25.75 7.77 -17.73
CA GLU A 41 -24.55 7.13 -18.30
C GLU A 41 -23.28 7.61 -17.60
N LYS A 42 -23.16 8.92 -17.36
CA LYS A 42 -22.01 9.50 -16.67
C LYS A 42 -21.92 9.07 -15.21
N ASP A 43 -23.05 8.91 -14.51
CA ASP A 43 -23.08 8.37 -13.16
C ASP A 43 -22.56 6.92 -13.12
N LYS A 44 -22.93 6.09 -14.11
CA LYS A 44 -22.39 4.72 -14.23
C LYS A 44 -20.89 4.72 -14.48
N GLU A 45 -20.40 5.60 -15.34
CA GLU A 45 -18.95 5.78 -15.58
C GLU A 45 -18.21 6.16 -14.29
N ILE A 46 -18.75 7.12 -13.52
CA ILE A 46 -18.19 7.56 -12.24
C ILE A 46 -18.07 6.39 -11.27
N VAL A 47 -19.14 5.60 -11.10
CA VAL A 47 -19.13 4.41 -10.22
C VAL A 47 -18.07 3.39 -10.66
N SER A 48 -17.94 3.16 -11.96
CA SER A 48 -16.91 2.26 -12.51
C SER A 48 -15.49 2.74 -12.18
N ILE A 49 -15.21 4.03 -12.41
CA ILE A 49 -13.92 4.65 -12.12
C ILE A 49 -13.62 4.60 -10.62
N GLN A 50 -14.60 4.89 -9.75
CA GLN A 50 -14.42 4.80 -8.30
C GLN A 50 -14.04 3.37 -7.85
N ASN A 51 -14.65 2.35 -8.45
CA ASN A 51 -14.30 0.95 -8.17
C ASN A 51 -12.88 0.60 -8.63
N GLN A 52 -12.45 1.11 -9.79
CA GLN A 52 -11.07 0.93 -10.27
C GLN A 52 -10.06 1.60 -9.31
N ILE A 53 -10.34 2.82 -8.86
CA ILE A 53 -9.51 3.52 -7.87
C ILE A 53 -9.39 2.70 -6.58
N ARG A 54 -10.49 2.13 -6.09
CA ARG A 54 -10.46 1.28 -4.88
C ARG A 54 -9.56 0.05 -5.07
N LYS A 55 -9.63 -0.61 -6.22
CA LYS A 55 -8.77 -1.76 -6.55
C LYS A 55 -7.29 -1.37 -6.58
N ILE A 56 -6.95 -0.27 -7.27
CA ILE A 56 -5.58 0.22 -7.36
C ILE A 56 -5.03 0.58 -5.98
N LYS A 57 -5.82 1.24 -5.13
CA LYS A 57 -5.40 1.53 -3.74
C LYS A 57 -5.07 0.26 -2.95
N GLY A 58 -5.86 -0.80 -3.11
CA GLY A 58 -5.57 -2.10 -2.50
C GLY A 58 -4.24 -2.67 -2.97
N GLN A 59 -4.01 -2.69 -4.29
CA GLN A 59 -2.76 -3.18 -4.89
C GLN A 59 -1.54 -2.38 -4.42
N VAL A 60 -1.65 -1.06 -4.28
CA VAL A 60 -0.57 -0.22 -3.72
C VAL A 60 -0.24 -0.63 -2.28
N GLY A 61 -1.26 -0.87 -1.45
CA GLY A 61 -1.06 -1.33 -0.07
C GLY A 61 -0.34 -2.69 0.01
N ASP A 62 -0.66 -3.61 -0.90
CA ASP A 62 0.02 -4.91 -0.95
C ASP A 62 1.49 -4.78 -1.43
N ILE A 63 1.76 -3.91 -2.41
CA ILE A 63 3.12 -3.60 -2.85
C ILE A 63 3.95 -3.00 -1.71
N GLU A 64 3.38 -2.12 -0.90
CA GLU A 64 4.06 -1.55 0.27
C GLU A 64 4.45 -2.61 1.31
N LYS A 65 3.57 -3.60 1.57
CA LYS A 65 3.89 -4.74 2.43
C LYS A 65 5.06 -5.55 1.88
N ILE A 66 4.98 -5.94 0.61
CA ILE A 66 6.04 -6.69 -0.07
C ILE A 66 7.38 -5.93 -0.05
N LYS A 67 7.33 -4.61 -0.24
CA LYS A 67 8.53 -3.74 -0.17
C LYS A 67 9.16 -3.78 1.22
N ASN A 68 8.35 -3.74 2.28
CA ASN A 68 8.83 -3.83 3.66
C ASN A 68 9.42 -5.21 3.97
N GLU A 69 8.75 -6.28 3.56
CA GLU A 69 9.25 -7.65 3.68
C GLU A 69 10.60 -7.80 2.97
N ASN A 70 10.71 -7.31 1.74
CA ASN A 70 11.97 -7.32 0.99
C ASN A 70 13.08 -6.52 1.67
N LYS A 71 12.76 -5.40 2.32
CA LYS A 71 13.75 -4.63 3.12
C LYS A 71 14.26 -5.46 4.29
N VAL A 72 13.37 -6.17 4.99
CA VAL A 72 13.74 -7.09 6.09
C VAL A 72 14.64 -8.22 5.56
N LEU A 73 14.24 -8.86 4.47
CA LEU A 73 15.02 -9.93 3.85
C LEU A 73 16.40 -9.46 3.40
N ARG A 74 16.51 -8.28 2.77
CA ARG A 74 17.80 -7.67 2.42
C ARG A 74 18.68 -7.45 3.63
N ASN A 75 18.13 -6.89 4.72
CA ASN A 75 18.87 -6.71 5.96
C ASN A 75 19.41 -8.03 6.50
N ILE A 76 18.61 -9.11 6.46
CA ILE A 76 19.04 -10.45 6.90
C ILE A 76 20.18 -10.98 6.01
N LEU A 77 20.06 -10.85 4.69
CA LEU A 77 21.06 -11.32 3.73
C LEU A 77 22.39 -10.55 3.85
N GLU A 78 22.33 -9.22 3.93
CA GLU A 78 23.52 -8.35 4.08
C GLU A 78 24.27 -8.59 5.39
N HIS A 79 23.56 -9.02 6.44
CA HIS A 79 24.15 -9.29 7.75
C HIS A 79 24.30 -10.79 8.05
N SER A 80 24.15 -11.65 7.04
CA SER A 80 24.25 -13.11 7.19
C SER A 80 25.59 -13.57 7.79
N SER A 81 26.68 -12.88 7.46
CA SER A 81 28.04 -13.11 8.01
C SER A 81 28.21 -12.77 9.50
N ARG A 82 27.30 -11.97 10.09
CA ARG A 82 27.26 -11.75 11.55
C ARG A 82 26.57 -12.91 12.28
N HIS A 83 25.77 -13.70 11.57
CA HIS A 83 25.08 -14.87 12.09
C HIS A 83 25.86 -16.18 11.88
N THR A 84 26.77 -16.25 10.91
CA THR A 84 27.62 -17.43 10.69
C THR A 84 28.55 -17.73 11.86
N LYS A 85 28.94 -16.71 12.64
CA LYS A 85 29.78 -16.88 13.84
C LYS A 85 28.98 -17.20 15.11
N ALA A 86 27.66 -16.99 15.08
CA ALA A 86 26.73 -17.23 16.19
C ALA A 86 26.07 -18.62 16.10
N THR A 87 26.82 -19.64 15.68
CA THR A 87 26.31 -21.03 15.67
C THR A 87 26.18 -21.55 17.11
N VAL A 88 25.31 -22.54 17.30
CA VAL A 88 25.12 -23.22 18.60
C VAL A 88 26.47 -23.71 19.15
N LYS A 89 27.27 -24.38 18.32
CA LYS A 89 28.59 -24.89 18.70
C LYS A 89 29.55 -23.79 19.17
N ASN A 90 29.56 -22.64 18.48
CA ASN A 90 30.40 -21.52 18.88
C ASN A 90 29.90 -20.90 20.20
N LEU A 91 28.58 -20.74 20.36
CA LEU A 91 28.00 -20.21 21.59
C LEU A 91 28.25 -21.12 22.81
N GLU A 92 28.12 -22.44 22.64
CA GLU A 92 28.46 -23.43 23.66
C GLU A 92 29.94 -23.35 24.06
N MET A 93 30.84 -23.26 23.08
CA MET A 93 32.27 -23.13 23.33
C MET A 93 32.60 -21.81 24.04
N ILE A 94 31.97 -20.70 23.65
CA ILE A 94 32.10 -19.41 24.34
C ILE A 94 31.61 -19.53 25.79
N ALA A 95 30.44 -20.12 26.02
CA ALA A 95 29.87 -20.28 27.36
C ALA A 95 30.80 -21.11 28.27
N ARG A 96 31.26 -22.26 27.77
CA ARG A 96 32.16 -23.17 28.49
C ARG A 96 33.49 -22.49 28.84
N LEU A 97 34.19 -21.94 27.84
CA LEU A 97 35.48 -21.29 28.06
C LEU A 97 35.34 -20.04 28.95
N LYS A 98 34.21 -19.33 28.89
CA LYS A 98 33.96 -18.21 29.77
C LYS A 98 33.71 -18.65 31.21
N ALA A 99 33.01 -19.77 31.42
CA ALA A 99 32.84 -20.39 32.74
C ALA A 99 34.17 -20.90 33.33
N GLU A 100 35.10 -21.36 32.48
CA GLU A 100 36.49 -21.69 32.85
C GLU A 100 37.36 -20.44 33.15
N GLY A 101 36.78 -19.23 33.14
CA GLY A 101 37.48 -17.99 33.46
C GLY A 101 38.35 -17.42 32.32
N LYS A 102 38.24 -17.94 31.09
CA LYS A 102 39.04 -17.43 29.96
C LYS A 102 38.61 -16.01 29.58
N SER A 103 39.59 -15.20 29.17
CA SER A 103 39.35 -13.85 28.62
C SER A 103 38.76 -13.93 27.21
N TYR A 104 38.03 -12.91 26.78
CA TYR A 104 37.44 -12.89 25.43
C TYR A 104 38.48 -12.98 24.30
N ARG A 105 39.72 -12.52 24.54
CA ARG A 105 40.84 -12.70 23.60
C ARG A 105 41.27 -14.17 23.49
N ALA A 106 41.36 -14.88 24.62
CA ALA A 106 41.70 -16.29 24.63
C ALA A 106 40.61 -17.15 23.99
N ILE A 107 39.34 -16.82 24.25
CA ILE A 107 38.19 -17.49 23.63
C ILE A 107 38.17 -17.25 22.12
N ALA A 108 38.43 -16.03 21.67
CA ALA A 108 38.50 -15.69 20.25
C ALA A 108 39.60 -16.51 19.54
N LYS A 109 40.79 -16.59 20.12
CA LYS A 109 41.88 -17.42 19.59
C LYS A 109 41.48 -18.90 19.47
N ALA A 110 40.89 -19.48 20.51
CA ALA A 110 40.46 -20.88 20.52
C ALA A 110 39.35 -21.16 19.51
N LEU A 111 38.41 -20.23 19.32
CA LEU A 111 37.40 -20.33 18.28
C LEU A 111 38.03 -20.32 16.90
N SER A 112 38.93 -19.36 16.62
CA SER A 112 39.62 -19.26 15.33
C SER A 112 40.39 -20.53 14.99
N GLU A 113 41.07 -21.13 15.96
CA GLU A 113 41.80 -22.40 15.80
C GLU A 113 40.85 -23.57 15.53
N SER A 114 39.66 -23.58 16.14
CA SER A 114 38.70 -24.70 16.03
C SER A 114 37.80 -24.63 14.79
N THR A 115 37.49 -23.43 14.29
CA THR A 115 36.56 -23.24 13.17
C THR A 115 37.26 -22.87 11.86
N GLY A 116 38.52 -22.42 11.92
CA GLY A 116 39.24 -21.86 10.75
C GLY A 116 38.80 -20.45 10.38
N ASP A 117 37.81 -19.88 11.06
CA ASP A 117 37.31 -18.52 10.84
C ASP A 117 38.00 -17.53 11.78
N ASP A 118 38.35 -16.33 11.31
CA ASP A 118 38.97 -15.33 12.19
C ASP A 118 37.97 -14.71 13.19
N PHE A 119 38.11 -15.00 14.48
CA PHE A 119 37.33 -14.38 15.55
C PHE A 119 38.09 -13.21 16.19
N ALA A 120 37.47 -12.03 16.16
CA ALA A 120 37.87 -10.90 16.98
C ALA A 120 37.30 -11.02 18.41
N HIS A 121 38.04 -10.54 19.40
CA HIS A 121 37.59 -10.53 20.80
C HIS A 121 36.29 -9.73 21.01
N SER A 122 36.08 -8.67 20.22
CA SER A 122 34.85 -7.86 20.23
C SER A 122 33.64 -8.66 19.76
N THR A 123 33.81 -9.50 18.74
CA THR A 123 32.78 -10.44 18.26
C THR A 123 32.38 -11.42 19.36
N VAL A 124 33.36 -12.03 20.04
CA VAL A 124 33.09 -12.96 21.15
C VAL A 124 32.37 -12.26 22.31
N SER A 125 32.82 -11.06 22.69
CA SER A 125 32.18 -10.26 23.74
C SER A 125 30.72 -9.93 23.40
N TYR A 126 30.45 -9.54 22.14
CA TYR A 126 29.11 -9.26 21.65
C TYR A 126 28.21 -10.50 21.70
N LEU A 127 28.69 -11.64 21.19
CA LEU A 127 27.94 -12.90 21.18
C LEU A 127 27.62 -13.37 22.60
N TYR A 128 28.59 -13.30 23.52
CA TYR A 128 28.36 -13.64 24.92
C TYR A 128 27.31 -12.73 25.56
N ALA A 129 27.43 -11.41 25.41
CA ALA A 129 26.48 -10.48 26.01
C ALA A 129 25.06 -10.65 25.44
N LYS A 130 24.93 -10.85 24.13
CA LYS A 130 23.64 -10.89 23.45
C LYS A 130 22.89 -12.22 23.63
N TYR A 131 23.61 -13.35 23.62
CA TYR A 131 22.99 -14.67 23.53
C TYR A 131 23.20 -15.56 24.77
N ILE A 132 24.23 -15.30 25.58
CA ILE A 132 24.63 -16.19 26.69
C ILE A 132 24.39 -15.53 28.06
N LYS A 133 24.78 -14.27 28.24
CA LYS A 133 24.62 -13.58 29.53
C LYS A 133 23.15 -13.40 29.91
N ASN A 134 22.30 -13.11 28.92
CA ASN A 134 20.88 -12.83 29.14
C ASN A 134 20.01 -14.09 29.30
N SER A 135 20.51 -15.28 28.93
CA SER A 135 19.81 -16.55 29.14
C SER A 135 19.99 -17.11 30.56
N VAL A 136 21.01 -16.66 31.29
CA VAL A 136 21.28 -17.07 32.68
C VAL A 136 20.48 -16.24 33.71
N GLN A 137 19.95 -15.07 33.33
CA GLN A 137 19.19 -14.18 34.24
C GLN A 137 17.67 -14.33 34.15
N GLY A 138 17.17 -15.22 33.28
CA GLY A 138 15.74 -15.47 33.07
C GLY A 138 15.27 -16.86 33.49
N SER A 139 16.02 -17.56 34.34
CA SER A 139 15.68 -18.87 34.92
C SER A 139 15.69 -18.80 36.43
#